data_AF-A0A2V9RCA7-F1
#
_entry.id   AF-A0A2V9RCA7-F1
#
_cell.length_a   1.000
_cell.length_b   1.000
_cell.length_c   1.000
_cell.angle_alpha   90.00
_cell.angle_beta   90.00
_cell.angle_gamma   90.00
#
_symmetry.space_group_name_H-M   'P 1'
#
loop_
_entity.id
_entity.type
_entity.pdbx_description
1 polymer ?
#
loop_
_entity_poly.entity_id
_entity_poly.type
_entity_poly.pdbx_seq_one_letter_code
_entity_poly.pdbx_strand_id
1 'polypeptide(L)'
;MQIFRLIACALLLCVGTAFGQSTPPAQSASSYRVLSLIEKYKAPRYPATLYLEGETYDYRIKSGRPVPPTLTDMLICDVWQRITMDLKLKLSPKDVSEDNIKQAMNVYLTRRWDDIAGYRPWTHWNFIRGLKEPQRDQLAKEIAEYIAKNGIRDVDN
;
A
#
# COMPACT_ATOMS: atom_id res chain seq x y z
N MET A 1 -9.25 41.27 81.54
CA MET A 1 -10.39 41.91 80.84
C MET A 1 -10.30 41.45 79.38
N GLN A 2 -11.08 40.46 78.92
CA GLN A 2 -12.46 40.61 78.41
C GLN A 2 -12.52 41.77 77.39
N ILE A 3 -12.70 41.56 76.07
CA ILE A 3 -13.95 41.23 75.32
C ILE A 3 -13.53 41.15 73.82
N PHE A 4 -13.74 40.09 73.03
CA PHE A 4 -14.96 39.49 72.43
C PHE A 4 -15.32 40.00 71.01
N ARG A 5 -15.46 39.02 70.07
CA ARG A 5 -16.30 38.95 68.84
C ARG A 5 -15.82 39.74 67.60
N LEU A 6 -16.03 39.36 66.34
CA LEU A 6 -17.06 38.59 65.59
C LEU A 6 -16.43 37.98 64.30
N ILE A 7 -16.73 36.72 63.92
CA ILE A 7 -17.70 36.22 62.89
C ILE A 7 -17.33 36.46 61.40
N ALA A 8 -17.41 35.35 60.63
CA ALA A 8 -17.90 35.16 59.24
C ALA A 8 -16.87 34.45 58.33
N CYS A 9 -17.09 33.16 58.02
CA CYS A 9 -17.73 32.69 56.78
C CYS A 9 -16.91 32.96 55.51
N ALA A 10 -16.36 31.90 54.90
CA ALA A 10 -16.76 31.47 53.56
C ALA A 10 -16.00 30.19 53.16
N LEU A 11 -16.77 29.13 52.94
CA LEU A 11 -16.40 28.00 52.09
C LEU A 11 -15.94 28.50 50.72
N LEU A 12 -14.81 28.01 50.23
CA LEU A 12 -14.56 27.89 48.79
C LEU A 12 -13.84 26.56 48.54
N LEU A 13 -14.64 25.62 48.05
CA LEU A 13 -14.26 24.32 47.51
C LEU A 13 -13.28 24.52 46.35
N CYS A 14 -12.00 24.18 46.55
CA CYS A 14 -11.03 24.11 45.47
C CYS A 14 -11.21 22.80 44.69
N VAL A 15 -11.89 22.94 43.55
CA VAL A 15 -11.50 22.41 42.23
C VAL A 15 -10.92 20.99 42.20
N GLY A 16 -11.81 20.02 41.96
CA GLY A 16 -11.46 18.75 41.34
C GLY A 16 -12.25 18.58 40.04
N THR A 17 -11.92 19.33 39.00
CA THR A 17 -12.41 19.02 37.65
C THR A 17 -11.70 17.78 37.16
N ALA A 18 -12.35 16.63 37.31
CA ALA A 18 -12.00 15.42 36.58
C ALA A 18 -12.18 15.71 35.09
N PHE A 19 -11.09 16.10 34.42
CA PHE A 19 -11.01 16.05 32.97
C PHE A 19 -11.00 14.58 32.57
N GLY A 20 -12.20 14.02 32.37
CA GLY A 20 -12.37 12.87 31.51
C GLY A 20 -11.86 13.27 30.12
N GLN A 21 -10.63 12.89 29.79
CA GLN A 21 -10.18 12.82 28.41
C GLN A 21 -10.99 11.71 27.76
N SER A 22 -12.16 12.08 27.24
CA SER A 22 -12.85 11.34 26.21
C SER A 22 -11.91 11.30 25.02
N THR A 23 -11.07 10.27 24.95
CA THR A 23 -10.34 9.93 23.72
C THR A 23 -11.38 9.92 22.60
N PRO A 24 -11.24 10.75 21.56
CA PRO A 24 -12.11 10.62 20.39
C PRO A 24 -12.02 9.16 19.93
N PRO A 25 -13.14 8.51 19.58
CA PRO A 25 -13.07 7.17 19.04
C PRO A 25 -12.07 7.22 17.88
N ALA A 26 -11.06 6.35 17.94
CA ALA A 26 -10.10 6.15 16.88
C ALA A 26 -10.89 6.12 15.57
N GLN A 27 -10.68 7.15 14.76
CA GLN A 27 -11.24 7.25 13.42
C GLN A 27 -11.04 5.88 12.78
N SER A 28 -12.14 5.18 12.53
CA SER A 28 -12.13 3.90 11.86
C SER A 28 -11.28 4.06 10.61
N ALA A 29 -10.10 3.45 10.60
CA ALA A 29 -9.24 3.39 9.45
C ALA A 29 -10.11 2.92 8.29
N SER A 30 -10.39 3.85 7.38
CA SER A 30 -11.34 3.64 6.30
C SER A 30 -10.97 2.34 5.59
N SER A 31 -11.94 1.44 5.40
CA SER A 31 -11.79 0.07 4.89
C SER A 31 -11.31 -0.05 3.43
N TYR A 32 -10.66 0.98 2.90
CA TYR A 32 -10.06 0.98 1.58
C TYR A 32 -8.66 0.37 1.66
N ARG A 33 -8.56 -0.90 1.24
CA ARG A 33 -7.28 -1.58 1.01
C ARG A 33 -6.48 -0.84 -0.06
N VAL A 34 -5.24 -0.48 0.21
CA VAL A 34 -4.37 0.25 -0.74
C VAL A 34 -4.19 -0.55 -2.03
N LEU A 35 -4.05 -1.87 -1.92
CA LEU A 35 -3.95 -2.79 -3.05
C LEU A 35 -5.14 -2.65 -4.00
N SER A 36 -6.36 -2.50 -3.48
CA SER A 36 -7.57 -2.37 -4.29
C SER A 36 -7.64 -1.08 -5.12
N LEU A 37 -6.80 -0.08 -4.80
CA LEU A 37 -6.77 1.18 -5.53
C LEU A 37 -6.22 1.01 -6.95
N ILE A 38 -5.43 -0.03 -7.22
CA ILE A 38 -4.87 -0.27 -8.56
C ILE A 38 -5.97 -0.49 -9.61
N GLU A 39 -7.10 -1.11 -9.23
CA GLU A 39 -8.22 -1.36 -10.15
C GLU A 39 -8.86 -0.09 -10.70
N LYS A 40 -8.76 1.01 -9.94
CA LYS A 40 -9.30 2.32 -10.31
C LYS A 40 -8.21 3.28 -10.77
N TYR A 41 -6.95 2.88 -10.68
CA TYR A 41 -5.83 3.74 -10.96
C TYR A 41 -5.70 3.96 -12.47
N LYS A 42 -5.61 5.23 -12.87
CA LYS A 42 -5.32 5.62 -14.24
C LYS A 42 -3.89 6.16 -14.30
N ALA A 43 -3.00 5.39 -14.89
CA ALA A 43 -1.64 5.84 -15.14
C ALA A 43 -1.63 7.02 -16.13
N PRO A 44 -0.61 7.91 -16.08
CA PRO A 44 -0.39 8.87 -17.14
C PRO A 44 -0.22 8.17 -18.49
N ARG A 45 -0.39 8.92 -19.59
CA ARG A 45 -0.22 8.38 -20.94
C ARG A 45 1.15 7.70 -21.07
N TYR A 46 1.15 6.47 -21.58
CA TYR A 46 2.37 5.73 -21.84
C TYR A 46 3.27 6.51 -22.82
N PRO A 47 4.57 6.68 -22.51
CA PRO A 47 5.51 7.41 -23.35
C PRO A 47 5.89 6.56 -24.58
N ALA A 48 5.02 6.55 -25.58
CA ALA A 48 5.24 5.82 -26.83
C ALA A 48 6.55 6.24 -27.51
N THR A 49 7.24 5.26 -28.08
CA THR A 49 8.48 5.40 -28.84
C THR A 49 8.28 4.92 -30.27
N LEU A 50 9.33 4.99 -31.10
CA LEU A 50 9.31 4.42 -32.46
C LEU A 50 9.05 2.90 -32.47
N TYR A 51 9.37 2.19 -31.40
CA TYR A 51 9.33 0.72 -31.34
C TYR A 51 8.25 0.18 -30.40
N LEU A 52 7.83 0.96 -29.40
CA LEU A 52 6.86 0.57 -28.38
C LEU A 52 5.79 1.65 -28.24
N GLU A 53 4.55 1.32 -28.59
CA GLU A 53 3.37 2.19 -28.53
C GLU A 53 2.55 1.98 -27.24
N GLY A 54 2.81 0.91 -26.49
CA GLY A 54 2.09 0.55 -25.27
C GLY A 54 2.88 -0.38 -24.35
N GLU A 55 2.28 -0.80 -23.25
CA GLU A 55 2.88 -1.75 -22.30
C GLU A 55 2.80 -3.20 -22.82
N THR A 56 3.61 -4.11 -22.26
CA THR A 56 3.57 -5.56 -22.58
C THR A 56 2.15 -6.13 -22.54
N TYR A 57 1.37 -5.73 -21.54
CA TYR A 57 -0.01 -6.12 -21.36
C TYR A 57 -0.90 -5.76 -22.57
N ASP A 58 -0.76 -4.55 -23.12
CA ASP A 58 -1.55 -4.09 -24.26
C ASP A 58 -1.30 -4.98 -25.49
N TYR A 59 -0.04 -5.39 -25.70
CA TYR A 59 0.33 -6.32 -26.76
C TYR A 59 -0.19 -7.74 -26.53
N ARG A 60 -0.19 -8.24 -25.29
CA ARG A 60 -0.78 -9.54 -24.97
C ARG A 60 -2.29 -9.55 -25.27
N ILE A 61 -3.02 -8.51 -24.87
CA ILE A 61 -4.43 -8.35 -25.25
C ILE A 61 -4.58 -8.35 -26.77
N LYS A 62 -3.82 -7.49 -27.47
CA LYS A 62 -3.92 -7.34 -28.93
C LYS A 62 -3.68 -8.66 -29.68
N SER A 63 -2.80 -9.51 -29.15
CA SER A 63 -2.46 -10.81 -29.72
C SER A 63 -3.32 -11.97 -29.20
N GLY A 64 -4.34 -11.70 -28.38
CA GLY A 64 -5.21 -12.74 -27.81
C GLY A 64 -4.49 -13.67 -26.82
N ARG A 65 -3.37 -13.25 -26.26
CA ARG A 65 -2.62 -14.01 -25.26
C ARG A 65 -3.29 -13.86 -23.89
N PRO A 66 -3.19 -14.89 -23.03
CA PRO A 66 -3.78 -14.82 -21.72
C PRO A 66 -3.08 -13.77 -20.85
N VAL A 67 -3.86 -13.12 -19.99
CA VAL A 67 -3.42 -12.08 -19.04
C VAL A 67 -4.10 -12.27 -17.68
N PRO A 68 -3.44 -11.90 -16.56
CA PRO A 68 -4.06 -12.03 -15.25
C PRO A 68 -5.41 -11.30 -15.20
N PRO A 69 -6.42 -11.84 -14.49
CA PRO A 69 -7.81 -11.43 -14.67
C PRO A 69 -8.15 -10.06 -14.07
N THR A 70 -7.31 -9.52 -13.19
CA THR A 70 -7.50 -8.24 -12.51
C THR A 70 -6.20 -7.43 -12.50
N LEU A 71 -6.28 -6.09 -12.38
CA LEU A 71 -5.07 -5.26 -12.26
C LEU A 71 -4.32 -5.56 -10.96
N THR A 72 -5.04 -6.00 -9.93
CA THR A 72 -4.49 -6.54 -8.69
C THR A 72 -3.64 -7.76 -8.98
N ASP A 73 -4.18 -8.77 -9.67
CA ASP A 73 -3.42 -9.97 -10.03
C ASP A 73 -2.20 -9.65 -10.90
N MET A 74 -2.31 -8.68 -11.82
CA MET A 74 -1.16 -8.21 -12.60
C MET A 74 -0.09 -7.56 -11.74
N LEU A 75 -0.46 -6.68 -10.80
CA LEU A 75 0.47 -6.06 -9.87
C LEU A 75 1.16 -7.12 -9.00
N ILE A 76 0.41 -8.12 -8.53
CA ILE A 76 0.94 -9.25 -7.77
C ILE A 76 1.97 -10.03 -8.59
N CYS A 77 1.66 -10.36 -9.84
CA CYS A 77 2.60 -11.04 -10.74
C CYS A 77 3.87 -10.21 -10.99
N ASP A 78 3.72 -8.92 -11.26
CA ASP A 78 4.86 -8.02 -11.53
C ASP A 78 5.73 -7.83 -10.28
N VAL A 79 5.15 -7.74 -9.08
CA VAL A 79 5.91 -7.69 -7.82
C VAL A 79 6.61 -9.03 -7.55
N TRP A 80 5.93 -10.16 -7.80
CA TRP A 80 6.53 -11.49 -7.69
C TRP A 80 7.73 -11.67 -8.63
N GLN A 81 7.67 -11.13 -9.84
CA GLN A 81 8.81 -11.10 -10.75
C GLN A 81 9.99 -10.31 -10.16
N ARG A 82 9.77 -9.21 -9.43
CA ARG A 82 10.86 -8.49 -8.75
C ARG A 82 11.53 -9.37 -7.69
N ILE A 83 10.74 -10.15 -6.93
CA ILE A 83 11.27 -11.07 -5.93
C ILE A 83 12.16 -12.14 -6.58
N THR A 84 11.68 -12.75 -7.66
CA THR A 84 12.34 -13.89 -8.30
C THR A 84 13.47 -13.49 -9.25
N MET A 85 13.35 -12.37 -9.97
CA MET A 85 14.32 -11.95 -10.98
C MET A 85 15.32 -10.91 -10.46
N ASP A 86 14.85 -9.90 -9.72
CA ASP A 86 15.71 -8.80 -9.25
C ASP A 86 16.37 -9.12 -7.92
N LEU A 87 15.59 -9.58 -6.94
CA LEU A 87 16.11 -10.01 -5.65
C LEU A 87 16.68 -11.44 -5.68
N LYS A 88 16.35 -12.21 -6.73
CA LYS A 88 16.80 -13.61 -6.95
C LYS A 88 16.46 -14.54 -5.78
N LEU A 89 15.38 -14.25 -5.06
CA LEU A 89 14.94 -15.04 -3.94
C LEU A 89 14.18 -16.27 -4.44
N LYS A 90 14.50 -17.44 -3.89
CA LYS A 90 13.81 -18.70 -4.17
C LYS A 90 12.84 -18.99 -3.03
N LEU A 91 11.66 -18.38 -3.09
CA LEU A 91 10.61 -18.51 -2.08
C LEU A 91 9.41 -19.23 -2.67
N SER A 92 8.67 -19.96 -1.82
CA SER A 92 7.30 -20.33 -2.17
C SER A 92 6.38 -19.14 -1.88
N PRO A 93 5.21 -19.02 -2.54
CA PRO A 93 4.23 -17.97 -2.24
C PRO A 93 3.82 -17.89 -0.76
N LYS A 94 3.86 -19.00 -0.02
CA LYS A 94 3.49 -19.04 1.40
C LYS A 94 4.56 -18.45 2.33
N ASP A 95 5.81 -18.37 1.86
CA ASP A 95 6.96 -17.93 2.65
C ASP A 95 7.30 -16.45 2.42
N VAL A 96 6.47 -15.75 1.65
CA VAL A 96 6.67 -14.34 1.32
C VAL A 96 6.37 -13.47 2.53
N SER A 97 7.39 -12.75 2.98
CA SER A 97 7.23 -11.75 4.05
C SER A 97 6.93 -10.36 3.48
N GLU A 98 6.37 -9.49 4.33
CA GLU A 98 6.20 -8.06 4.05
C GLU A 98 7.53 -7.41 3.64
N ASP A 99 8.64 -7.77 4.29
CA ASP A 99 9.96 -7.21 3.97
C ASP A 99 10.43 -7.59 2.56
N ASN A 100 10.18 -8.84 2.11
CA ASN A 100 10.46 -9.23 0.73
C ASN A 100 9.66 -8.37 -0.25
N ILE A 101 8.40 -8.07 0.06
CA ILE A 101 7.57 -7.19 -0.77
C ILE A 101 8.11 -5.76 -0.78
N LYS A 102 8.52 -5.21 0.37
CA LYS A 102 9.11 -3.87 0.44
C LYS A 102 10.35 -3.74 -0.43
N GLN A 103 11.26 -4.71 -0.32
CA GLN A 103 12.46 -4.76 -1.16
C GLN A 103 12.12 -4.86 -2.65
N ALA A 104 11.14 -5.69 -3.01
CA ALA A 104 10.67 -5.83 -4.39
C ALA A 104 10.03 -4.53 -4.90
N MET A 105 9.21 -3.87 -4.09
CA MET A 105 8.60 -2.59 -4.41
C MET A 105 9.63 -1.47 -4.56
N ASN A 106 10.76 -1.55 -3.84
CA ASN A 106 11.84 -0.58 -3.96
C ASN A 106 12.47 -0.54 -5.36
N VAL A 107 12.34 -1.62 -6.16
CA VAL A 107 12.75 -1.60 -7.57
C VAL A 107 11.97 -0.54 -8.36
N TYR A 108 10.67 -0.38 -8.12
CA TYR A 108 9.85 0.66 -8.77
C TYR A 108 10.17 2.07 -8.28
N LEU A 109 10.77 2.21 -7.09
CA LEU A 109 11.19 3.52 -6.56
C LEU A 109 12.56 3.95 -7.08
N THR A 110 13.43 2.98 -7.39
CA THR A 110 14.85 3.24 -7.69
C THR A 110 15.22 3.10 -9.16
N ARG A 111 14.53 2.22 -9.91
CA ARG A 111 14.77 2.03 -11.34
C ARG A 111 13.81 2.85 -12.20
N ARG A 112 14.18 3.04 -13.46
CA ARG A 112 13.24 3.54 -14.46
C ARG A 112 12.31 2.42 -14.90
N TRP A 113 11.10 2.78 -15.33
CA TRP A 113 10.06 1.83 -15.70
C TRP A 113 10.41 0.98 -16.93
N ASP A 114 11.22 1.51 -17.85
CA ASP A 114 11.65 0.84 -19.08
C ASP A 114 12.66 -0.28 -18.81
N ASP A 115 13.33 -0.25 -17.66
CA ASP A 115 14.24 -1.29 -17.19
C ASP A 115 13.55 -2.37 -16.33
N ILE A 116 12.23 -2.27 -16.14
CA ILE A 116 11.44 -3.18 -15.32
C ILE A 116 10.64 -4.10 -16.24
N ALA A 117 10.96 -5.39 -16.24
CA ALA A 117 10.18 -6.38 -16.97
C ALA A 117 8.80 -6.60 -16.32
N GLY A 118 7.80 -7.00 -17.08
CA GLY A 118 6.49 -7.37 -16.52
C GLY A 118 5.34 -7.06 -17.46
N TYR A 119 4.14 -7.22 -16.93
CA TYR A 119 2.88 -6.93 -17.61
C TYR A 119 2.69 -5.44 -17.81
N ARG A 120 2.80 -4.64 -16.73
CA ARG A 120 2.49 -3.21 -16.75
C ARG A 120 3.50 -2.36 -15.98
N PRO A 121 4.79 -2.39 -16.37
CA PRO A 121 5.84 -1.71 -15.61
C PRO A 121 5.65 -0.19 -15.55
N TRP A 122 5.14 0.47 -16.59
CA TRP A 122 4.87 1.91 -16.56
C TRP A 122 3.74 2.24 -15.58
N THR A 123 2.66 1.48 -15.62
CA THR A 123 1.52 1.71 -14.73
C THR A 123 1.88 1.43 -13.27
N HIS A 124 2.51 0.30 -12.99
CA HIS A 124 2.89 -0.07 -11.61
C HIS A 124 3.97 0.86 -11.05
N TRP A 125 4.91 1.31 -11.88
CA TRP A 125 5.90 2.33 -11.50
C TRP A 125 5.23 3.63 -11.07
N ASN A 126 4.29 4.16 -11.86
CA ASN A 126 3.58 5.39 -11.52
C ASN A 126 2.67 5.20 -10.29
N PHE A 127 1.97 4.07 -10.19
CA PHE A 127 1.12 3.76 -9.05
C PHE A 127 1.92 3.74 -7.74
N ILE A 128 2.98 2.93 -7.66
CA ILE A 128 3.78 2.75 -6.44
C ILE A 128 4.46 4.06 -6.03
N ARG A 129 5.01 4.82 -6.99
CA ARG A 129 5.65 6.12 -6.70
C ARG A 129 4.66 7.20 -6.29
N GLY A 130 3.41 7.11 -6.73
CA GLY A 130 2.34 8.02 -6.35
C GLY A 130 1.85 7.83 -4.91
N LEU A 131 2.11 6.67 -4.30
CA LEU A 131 1.74 6.39 -2.91
C LEU A 131 2.70 7.08 -1.93
N LYS A 132 2.18 7.53 -0.78
CA LYS A 132 3.01 7.97 0.36
C LYS A 132 3.65 6.78 1.06
N GLU A 133 4.71 7.00 1.83
CA GLU A 133 5.44 5.93 2.53
C GLU A 133 4.54 5.02 3.39
N PRO A 134 3.64 5.54 4.27
CA PRO A 134 2.76 4.67 5.04
C PRO A 134 1.78 3.86 4.17
N GLN A 135 1.40 4.39 3.00
CA GLN A 135 0.55 3.66 2.06
C GLN A 135 1.35 2.56 1.33
N ARG A 136 2.63 2.78 1.07
CA ARG A 136 3.52 1.76 0.51
C ARG A 136 3.79 0.63 1.51
N ASP A 137 3.98 0.96 2.79
CA ASP A 137 4.08 -0.05 3.85
C ASP A 137 2.82 -0.90 3.94
N GLN A 138 1.66 -0.23 3.96
CA GLN A 138 0.36 -0.91 3.96
C GLN A 138 0.15 -1.76 2.70
N LEU A 139 0.55 -1.26 1.52
CA LEU A 139 0.49 -2.02 0.27
C LEU A 139 1.38 -3.27 0.34
N ALA A 140 2.60 -3.15 0.88
CA ALA A 140 3.51 -4.29 1.00
C ALA A 140 2.92 -5.41 1.86
N LYS A 141 2.31 -5.04 2.99
CA LYS A 141 1.58 -5.97 3.85
C LYS A 141 0.41 -6.63 3.12
N GLU A 142 -0.44 -5.84 2.46
CA GLU A 142 -1.60 -6.36 1.74
C GLU A 142 -1.23 -7.30 0.58
N ILE A 143 -0.12 -7.03 -0.12
CA ILE A 143 0.42 -7.91 -1.15
C ILE A 143 0.91 -9.23 -0.55
N ALA A 144 1.68 -9.20 0.55
CA ALA A 144 2.13 -10.42 1.21
C ALA A 144 0.94 -11.29 1.66
N GLU A 145 -0.07 -10.69 2.29
CA GLU A 145 -1.32 -11.35 2.66
C GLU A 145 -2.07 -11.91 1.45
N TYR A 146 -2.12 -11.16 0.34
CA TYR A 146 -2.76 -11.60 -0.90
C TYR A 146 -2.08 -12.84 -1.47
N ILE A 147 -0.75 -12.82 -1.59
CA ILE A 147 0.04 -13.91 -2.14
C ILE A 147 -0.09 -15.17 -1.27
N ALA A 148 0.02 -15.02 0.05
CA ALA A 148 -0.12 -16.15 0.98
C ALA A 148 -1.50 -16.82 0.88
N LYS A 149 -2.55 -16.03 0.65
CA LYS A 149 -3.94 -16.53 0.57
C LYS A 149 -4.30 -17.09 -0.81
N ASN A 150 -3.90 -16.41 -1.89
CA ASN A 150 -4.41 -16.66 -3.24
C ASN A 150 -3.36 -17.27 -4.18
N GLY A 151 -2.09 -17.32 -3.77
CA GLY A 151 -0.97 -17.62 -4.64
C GLY A 151 -0.69 -16.52 -5.66
N ILE A 152 0.11 -16.86 -6.68
CA ILE A 152 0.39 -15.99 -7.83
C ILE A 152 -0.45 -16.49 -9.00
N ARG A 153 -1.40 -15.69 -9.45
CA ARG A 153 -2.32 -16.03 -10.55
C ARG A 153 -1.76 -15.58 -11.89
N ASP A 154 -0.62 -16.17 -12.25
CA ASP A 154 -0.13 -16.09 -13.61
C ASP A 154 -0.91 -17.07 -14.47
N VAL A 155 -1.32 -16.68 -15.67
CA VAL A 155 -2.26 -17.47 -16.49
C VAL A 155 -1.58 -18.64 -17.20
N ASP A 156 -0.25 -18.65 -17.19
CA ASP A 156 0.58 -19.69 -17.79
C ASP A 156 0.99 -20.78 -16.75
N ASN A 157 0.48 -20.72 -15.51
CA ASN A 157 0.74 -21.69 -14.42
C ASN A 157 -0.47 -22.56 -14.06
#